data_AF-A0A3B1ADE6-F1
#
_entry.id   AF-A0A3B1ADE6-F1
#
_cell.length_a   1.000
_cell.length_b   1.000
_cell.length_c   1.000
_cell.angle_alpha   90.00
_cell.angle_beta   90.00
_cell.angle_gamma   90.00
#
_symmetry.space_group_name_H-M   'P 1'
#
loop_
_entity.id
_entity.type
_entity.pdbx_description
1 polymer ?
#
loop_
_entity_poly.entity_id
_entity_poly.type
_entity_poly.pdbx_seq_one_letter_code
_entity_poly.pdbx_strand_id
1 'polypeptide(L)'
;MKNKLFRMALLVAGLLLATPVLAVVGQTSVPPEGAYDGVLVKFKAGVSQTRMNRVFRRAGSQQNRAFRSRLVRGLTRARIGRGNSLSATLRSLRNNRDVEFAEPNYILHAYAIPNDPRFDSLWGMHNTGQTGGVADADIDAPEAWDLQTGGDVIIAVVDTGVDYNHSDLSGNIWNNGAEIPN
;
A
#
# COMPACT_ATOMS: atom_id res chain seq x y z
N MET A 1 -38.42 20.32 -76.77
CA MET A 1 -37.42 19.23 -76.70
C MET A 1 -36.34 19.61 -75.69
N LYS A 2 -36.03 18.67 -74.77
CA LYS A 2 -34.86 18.57 -73.87
C LYS A 2 -34.93 19.24 -72.46
N ASN A 3 -35.20 18.35 -71.50
CA ASN A 3 -35.19 18.35 -70.03
C ASN A 3 -34.00 19.07 -69.34
N LYS A 4 -34.24 19.65 -68.13
CA LYS A 4 -33.38 19.59 -66.91
C LYS A 4 -34.26 19.85 -65.66
N LEU A 5 -34.65 18.83 -64.89
CA LEU A 5 -34.02 18.27 -63.69
C LEU A 5 -34.10 19.14 -62.41
N PHE A 6 -34.99 18.69 -61.52
CA PHE A 6 -35.22 19.07 -60.13
C PHE A 6 -33.98 18.84 -59.25
N ARG A 7 -33.64 19.79 -58.36
CA ARG A 7 -32.87 19.54 -57.13
C ARG A 7 -33.39 20.43 -55.99
N MET A 8 -34.18 19.83 -55.09
CA MET A 8 -34.43 20.36 -53.75
C MET A 8 -33.17 20.20 -52.89
N ALA A 9 -32.71 21.28 -52.27
CA ALA A 9 -31.78 21.21 -51.15
C ALA A 9 -32.55 21.48 -49.85
N LEU A 10 -32.58 20.45 -49.00
CA LEU A 10 -33.16 20.41 -47.67
C LEU A 10 -32.18 21.11 -46.69
N LEU A 11 -32.65 22.08 -45.92
CA LEU A 11 -31.85 22.74 -44.87
C LEU A 11 -32.46 22.33 -43.52
N VAL A 12 -31.86 21.31 -42.87
CA VAL A 12 -32.27 20.84 -41.54
C VAL A 12 -31.44 21.59 -40.50
N ALA A 13 -32.11 22.37 -39.67
CA ALA A 13 -31.54 23.08 -38.54
C ALA A 13 -31.16 22.09 -37.42
N GLY A 14 -29.91 22.18 -36.95
CA GLY A 14 -29.40 21.39 -35.83
C GLY A 14 -29.93 21.90 -34.48
N LEU A 15 -30.57 21.01 -33.72
CA LEU A 15 -30.95 21.24 -32.32
C LEU A 15 -29.96 20.47 -31.44
N LEU A 16 -29.05 21.18 -30.75
CA LEU A 16 -28.17 20.60 -29.74
C LEU A 16 -29.01 20.26 -28.49
N LEU A 17 -29.25 18.97 -28.25
CA LEU A 17 -29.75 18.47 -26.98
C LEU A 17 -28.55 18.22 -26.05
N ALA A 18 -28.36 19.12 -25.08
CA ALA A 18 -27.42 18.88 -23.98
C ALA A 18 -28.03 17.85 -23.01
N THR A 19 -27.51 16.63 -23.01
CA THR A 19 -27.83 15.64 -21.98
C THR A 19 -27.02 15.94 -20.72
N PRO A 20 -27.62 15.93 -19.52
CA PRO A 20 -26.84 16.07 -18.29
C PRO A 20 -25.99 14.81 -18.11
N VAL A 21 -24.68 15.00 -18.00
CA VAL A 21 -23.76 13.95 -17.55
C VAL A 21 -24.11 13.66 -16.09
N LEU A 22 -24.67 12.48 -15.83
CA LEU A 22 -24.82 11.96 -14.47
C LEU A 22 -23.42 11.74 -13.91
N ALA A 23 -23.00 12.58 -12.96
CA ALA A 23 -21.77 12.36 -12.22
C ALA A 23 -21.91 11.05 -11.43
N VAL A 24 -21.19 10.01 -11.85
CA VAL A 24 -20.98 8.80 -11.05
C VAL A 24 -20.15 9.23 -9.85
N VAL A 25 -20.81 9.44 -8.71
CA VAL A 25 -20.15 9.56 -7.42
C VAL A 25 -19.38 8.27 -7.20
N GLY A 26 -18.05 8.36 -7.11
CA GLY A 26 -17.16 7.22 -6.94
C GLY A 26 -17.64 6.32 -5.81
N GLN A 27 -18.14 5.15 -6.16
CA GLN A 27 -18.32 4.06 -5.22
C GLN A 27 -16.93 3.61 -4.81
N THR A 28 -16.44 4.11 -3.67
CA THR A 28 -15.36 3.43 -2.96
C THR A 28 -15.93 2.07 -2.57
N SER A 29 -15.65 1.04 -3.37
CA SER A 29 -16.09 -0.32 -3.10
C SER A 29 -15.64 -0.69 -1.69
N VAL A 30 -16.56 -1.21 -0.89
CA VAL A 30 -16.23 -1.73 0.44
C VAL A 30 -15.28 -2.91 0.21
N PRO A 31 -14.11 -2.95 0.87
CA PRO A 31 -13.21 -4.08 0.76
C PRO A 31 -13.92 -5.41 1.04
N PRO A 32 -13.58 -6.50 0.33
CA PRO A 32 -14.10 -7.83 0.61
C PRO A 32 -13.89 -8.20 2.08
N GLU A 33 -14.81 -9.01 2.62
CA GLU A 33 -14.63 -9.60 3.95
C GLU A 33 -13.34 -10.43 3.98
N GLY A 34 -12.54 -10.27 5.04
CA GLY A 34 -11.22 -10.91 5.17
C GLY A 34 -10.05 -10.11 4.57
N ALA A 35 -10.29 -9.07 3.77
CA ALA A 35 -9.23 -8.21 3.25
C ALA A 35 -8.68 -7.20 4.30
N TYR A 36 -9.31 -7.10 5.47
CA TYR A 36 -8.98 -6.15 6.52
C TYR A 36 -9.24 -6.75 7.91
N ASP A 37 -8.54 -6.25 8.92
CA ASP A 37 -8.66 -6.72 10.31
C ASP A 37 -9.12 -5.64 11.31
N GLY A 38 -9.49 -4.46 10.81
CA GLY A 38 -9.91 -3.32 11.62
C GLY A 38 -9.78 -2.01 10.85
N VAL A 39 -9.54 -0.92 11.59
CA VAL A 39 -9.31 0.41 11.04
C VAL A 39 -8.07 1.06 11.65
N LEU A 40 -7.36 1.83 10.82
CA LEU A 40 -6.34 2.77 11.26
C LEU A 40 -6.98 4.15 11.37
N VAL A 41 -6.76 4.82 12.50
CA VAL A 41 -7.33 6.13 12.80
C VAL A 41 -6.25 7.04 13.33
N LYS A 42 -6.05 8.17 12.65
CA LYS A 42 -5.18 9.24 13.15
C LYS A 42 -6.04 10.32 13.77
N PHE A 43 -5.79 10.61 15.06
CA PHE A 43 -6.42 11.73 15.74
C PHE A 43 -5.61 13.01 15.56
N LYS A 44 -6.30 14.14 15.56
CA LYS A 44 -5.68 15.46 15.65
C LYS A 44 -4.91 15.60 16.96
N ALA A 45 -3.92 16.49 16.97
CA ALA A 45 -3.12 16.74 18.16
C ALA A 45 -3.99 17.20 19.36
N GLY A 46 -3.61 16.79 20.57
CA GLY A 46 -4.25 17.23 21.82
C GLY A 46 -5.56 16.50 22.19
N VAL A 47 -6.02 15.54 21.38
CA VAL A 47 -7.17 14.72 21.76
C VAL A 47 -6.79 13.80 22.93
N SER A 48 -7.56 13.84 24.02
CA SER A 48 -7.30 13.00 25.20
C SER A 48 -7.76 11.55 24.99
N GLN A 49 -7.14 10.61 25.71
CA GLN A 49 -7.49 9.18 25.62
C GLN A 49 -8.99 8.93 25.92
N THR A 50 -9.55 9.61 26.91
CA THR A 50 -10.98 9.54 27.25
C THR A 50 -11.87 9.98 26.09
N ARG A 51 -11.43 11.00 25.33
CA ARG A 51 -12.14 11.50 24.16
C ARG A 51 -12.01 10.51 22.99
N MET A 52 -10.81 9.98 22.73
CA MET A 52 -10.60 8.92 21.74
C MET A 52 -11.50 7.69 22.00
N ASN A 53 -11.54 7.20 23.25
CA ASN A 53 -12.38 6.06 23.64
C ASN A 53 -13.88 6.32 23.38
N ARG A 54 -14.34 7.55 23.57
CA ARG A 54 -15.72 7.96 23.26
C ARG A 54 -15.98 7.96 21.75
N VAL A 55 -15.02 8.43 20.95
CA VAL A 55 -15.12 8.40 19.49
C VAL A 55 -15.22 6.95 19.00
N PHE A 56 -14.34 6.07 19.47
CA PHE A 56 -14.37 4.65 19.09
C PHE A 56 -15.70 3.99 19.47
N ARG A 57 -16.16 4.16 20.71
CA ARG A 57 -17.43 3.58 21.17
C ARG A 57 -18.62 4.03 20.31
N ARG A 58 -18.68 5.32 19.95
CA ARG A 58 -19.73 5.87 19.07
C ARG A 58 -19.66 5.33 17.64
N ALA A 59 -18.46 4.99 17.17
CA ALA A 59 -18.25 4.40 15.86
C ALA A 59 -18.42 2.87 15.83
N GLY A 60 -18.85 2.25 16.95
CA GLY A 60 -18.96 0.79 17.05
C GLY A 60 -17.61 0.08 16.99
N SER A 61 -16.53 0.75 17.42
CA SER A 61 -15.17 0.22 17.41
C SER A 61 -14.53 0.34 18.80
N GLN A 62 -13.43 -0.38 19.01
CA GLN A 62 -12.67 -0.37 20.24
C GLN A 62 -11.19 -0.22 19.91
N GLN A 63 -10.51 0.67 20.62
CA GLN A 63 -9.06 0.79 20.49
C GLN A 63 -8.40 -0.55 20.80
N ASN A 64 -7.54 -0.99 19.90
CA ASN A 64 -6.72 -2.18 20.07
C ASN A 64 -5.29 -1.77 20.45
N ARG A 65 -4.67 -0.89 19.63
CA ARG A 65 -3.27 -0.50 19.81
C ARG A 65 -3.05 0.97 19.44
N ALA A 66 -2.43 1.73 20.33
CA ALA A 66 -1.89 3.05 20.00
C ALA A 66 -0.44 2.90 19.52
N PHE A 67 -0.11 3.49 18.38
CA PHE A 67 1.26 3.45 17.85
C PHE A 67 2.06 4.61 18.45
N ARG A 68 3.19 4.28 19.08
CA ARG A 68 4.15 5.26 19.59
C ARG A 68 5.15 5.61 18.48
N SER A 69 4.67 6.22 17.41
CA SER A 69 5.52 6.68 16.30
C SER A 69 5.93 8.14 16.49
N ARG A 70 7.22 8.43 16.30
CA ARG A 70 7.72 9.82 16.21
C ARG A 70 7.29 10.47 14.88
N LEU A 71 7.14 9.67 13.83
CA LEU A 71 6.78 10.13 12.48
C LEU A 71 5.28 10.39 12.35
N VAL A 72 4.44 9.50 12.88
CA VAL A 72 2.98 9.60 12.80
C VAL A 72 2.37 9.61 14.19
N ARG A 73 2.24 10.81 14.75
CA ARG A 73 1.65 11.00 16.09
C ARG A 73 0.13 10.81 16.04
N GLY A 74 -0.42 10.19 17.08
CA GLY A 74 -1.86 10.01 17.23
C GLY A 74 -2.47 8.89 16.39
N LEU A 75 -1.64 8.06 15.72
CA LEU A 75 -2.12 6.89 14.98
C LEU A 75 -2.50 5.77 15.94
N THR A 76 -3.70 5.23 15.75
CA THR A 76 -4.28 4.16 16.54
C THR A 76 -4.92 3.13 15.64
N ARG A 77 -4.73 1.85 15.94
CA ARG A 77 -5.51 0.74 15.40
C ARG A 77 -6.71 0.47 16.28
N ALA A 78 -7.88 0.35 15.67
CA ALA A 78 -9.10 -0.05 16.35
C ALA A 78 -9.74 -1.27 15.69
N ARG A 79 -10.30 -2.16 16.51
CA ARG A 79 -11.09 -3.31 16.08
C ARG A 79 -12.55 -2.88 15.93
N ILE A 80 -13.20 -3.36 14.87
CA ILE A 80 -14.64 -3.15 14.67
C ILE A 80 -15.41 -4.13 15.58
N GLY A 81 -16.36 -3.61 16.34
CA GLY A 81 -17.20 -4.41 17.24
C GLY A 81 -18.15 -5.31 16.45
N ARG A 82 -18.49 -6.47 17.02
CA ARG A 82 -19.43 -7.43 16.40
C ARG A 82 -20.73 -6.73 16.01
N GLY A 83 -21.24 -7.00 14.80
CA GLY A 83 -22.47 -6.42 14.26
C GLY A 83 -22.32 -5.02 13.63
N ASN A 84 -21.13 -4.40 13.67
CA ASN A 84 -20.88 -3.13 12.97
C ASN A 84 -20.21 -3.38 11.62
N SER A 85 -20.56 -2.60 10.60
CA SER A 85 -19.94 -2.67 9.29
C SER A 85 -18.76 -1.70 9.15
N LEU A 86 -17.75 -2.08 8.37
CA LEU A 86 -16.61 -1.23 8.03
C LEU A 86 -17.05 0.15 7.52
N SER A 87 -18.01 0.17 6.60
CA SER A 87 -18.52 1.42 6.01
C SER A 87 -19.18 2.34 7.03
N ALA A 88 -19.99 1.80 7.94
CA ALA A 88 -20.64 2.60 8.98
C ALA A 88 -19.63 3.13 9.99
N THR A 89 -18.68 2.29 10.42
CA THR A 89 -17.59 2.68 11.32
C THR A 89 -16.72 3.77 10.69
N LEU A 90 -16.26 3.59 9.46
CA LEU A 90 -15.44 4.59 8.76
C LEU A 90 -16.19 5.90 8.55
N ARG A 91 -17.48 5.85 8.18
CA ARG A 91 -18.30 7.06 8.04
C ARG A 91 -18.38 7.83 9.37
N SER A 92 -18.63 7.13 10.47
CA SER A 92 -18.69 7.73 11.81
C SER A 92 -17.36 8.36 12.22
N LEU A 93 -16.24 7.67 11.97
CA LEU A 93 -14.90 8.14 12.28
C LEU A 93 -14.50 9.35 11.43
N ARG A 94 -14.69 9.28 10.11
CA ARG A 94 -14.32 10.35 9.15
C ARG A 94 -15.13 11.62 9.38
N ASN A 95 -16.38 11.50 9.84
CA ASN A 95 -17.22 12.66 10.16
C ASN A 95 -16.92 13.27 11.55
N ASN A 96 -16.01 12.68 12.33
CA ASN A 96 -15.69 13.20 13.65
C ASN A 96 -14.61 14.29 13.56
N ARG A 97 -14.91 15.47 14.14
CA ARG A 97 -13.98 16.63 14.13
C ARG A 97 -12.61 16.37 14.77
N ASP A 98 -12.49 15.37 15.64
CA ASP A 98 -11.25 15.03 16.35
C ASP A 98 -10.36 14.07 15.54
N VAL A 99 -10.90 13.48 14.48
CA VAL A 99 -10.21 12.55 13.59
C VAL A 99 -9.63 13.33 12.40
N GLU A 100 -8.38 13.05 12.08
CA GLU A 100 -7.69 13.59 10.90
C GLU A 100 -7.97 12.69 9.68
N PHE A 101 -7.82 11.37 9.85
CA PHE A 101 -8.27 10.39 8.86
C PHE A 101 -8.61 9.05 9.51
N ALA A 102 -9.40 8.25 8.78
CA ALA A 102 -9.65 6.85 9.11
C ALA A 102 -9.74 5.99 7.84
N GLU A 103 -9.11 4.82 7.87
CA GLU A 103 -9.04 3.88 6.75
C GLU A 103 -9.08 2.42 7.23
N PRO A 104 -9.44 1.46 6.36
CA PRO A 104 -9.32 0.04 6.68
C PRO A 104 -7.86 -0.32 6.99
N ASN A 105 -7.65 -1.18 7.99
CA ASN A 105 -6.35 -1.83 8.18
C ASN A 105 -6.32 -3.09 7.31
N TYR A 106 -5.80 -2.97 6.10
CA TYR A 106 -5.74 -4.08 5.14
C TYR A 106 -4.76 -5.17 5.59
N ILE A 107 -5.09 -6.42 5.25
CA ILE A 107 -4.19 -7.57 5.37
C ILE A 107 -3.41 -7.68 4.07
N LEU A 108 -2.08 -7.67 4.18
CA LEU A 108 -1.16 -7.89 3.07
C LEU A 108 -0.49 -9.26 3.23
N HIS A 109 -0.20 -9.91 2.11
CA HIS A 109 0.48 -11.19 2.07
C HIS A 109 1.78 -11.03 1.28
N ALA A 110 2.86 -11.63 1.79
CA ALA A 110 4.10 -11.75 1.04
C ALA A 110 3.87 -12.65 -0.18
N TYR A 111 4.44 -12.27 -1.33
CA TYR A 111 4.55 -13.16 -2.47
C TYR A 111 5.72 -14.10 -2.22
N ALA A 112 5.48 -15.41 -2.14
CA ALA A 112 6.50 -16.38 -1.77
C ALA A 112 6.93 -17.26 -2.97
N ILE A 113 8.19 -17.14 -3.38
CA ILE A 113 9.02 -18.26 -3.90
C ILE A 113 10.50 -17.96 -3.55
N PRO A 114 11.14 -18.75 -2.67
CA PRO A 114 12.61 -18.75 -2.56
C PRO A 114 13.23 -20.14 -2.72
N ASN A 115 14.47 -20.21 -3.27
CA ASN A 115 15.46 -21.30 -3.10
C ASN A 115 16.71 -20.97 -3.94
N ASP A 116 17.90 -20.84 -3.34
CA ASP A 116 19.12 -20.62 -4.15
C ASP A 116 20.41 -21.28 -3.60
N PRO A 117 20.91 -22.33 -4.28
CA PRO A 117 22.26 -22.90 -4.14
C PRO A 117 23.18 -22.63 -5.35
N ARG A 118 22.81 -21.74 -6.28
CA ARG A 118 23.39 -21.63 -7.63
C ARG A 118 23.78 -20.20 -7.96
N PHE A 119 24.69 -19.63 -7.18
CA PHE A 119 25.28 -18.33 -7.50
C PHE A 119 25.76 -18.24 -8.97
N ASP A 120 26.37 -19.30 -9.52
CA ASP A 120 26.79 -19.35 -10.93
C ASP A 120 25.64 -19.27 -11.95
N SER A 121 24.41 -19.51 -11.51
CA SER A 121 23.18 -19.36 -12.31
C SER A 121 22.49 -18.00 -12.11
N LEU A 122 23.02 -17.13 -11.25
CA LEU A 122 22.53 -15.76 -11.03
C LEU A 122 22.98 -14.83 -12.15
N TRP A 123 22.45 -15.05 -13.34
CA TRP A 123 22.68 -14.19 -14.51
C TRP A 123 22.46 -12.70 -14.15
N GLY A 124 21.52 -12.37 -13.28
CA GLY A 124 21.24 -10.98 -12.91
C GLY A 124 22.36 -10.30 -12.10
N MET A 125 23.31 -11.05 -11.54
CA MET A 125 24.44 -10.49 -10.76
C MET A 125 25.70 -10.32 -11.62
N HIS A 126 25.99 -11.31 -12.46
CA HIS A 126 27.10 -11.32 -13.42
C HIS A 126 26.81 -12.32 -14.54
N ASN A 127 26.67 -11.84 -15.77
CA ASN A 127 26.18 -12.58 -16.92
C ASN A 127 27.28 -12.69 -17.97
N THR A 128 27.93 -13.84 -18.00
CA THR A 128 28.93 -14.18 -19.03
C THR A 128 28.30 -14.90 -20.23
N GLY A 129 26.97 -14.96 -20.31
CA GLY A 129 26.21 -15.80 -21.25
C GLY A 129 26.01 -17.24 -20.74
N GLN A 130 26.29 -17.51 -19.46
CA GLN A 130 26.38 -18.84 -18.86
C GLN A 130 25.07 -19.62 -18.82
N THR A 131 23.93 -18.94 -19.02
CA THR A 131 22.59 -19.55 -19.11
C THR A 131 21.92 -19.36 -20.47
N GLY A 132 22.67 -18.94 -21.49
CA GLY A 132 22.16 -18.71 -22.85
C GLY A 132 21.52 -17.32 -23.08
N GLY A 133 21.70 -16.38 -22.14
CA GLY A 133 21.34 -14.97 -22.29
C GLY A 133 22.38 -14.16 -23.08
N VAL A 134 22.07 -12.90 -23.37
CA VAL A 134 23.06 -11.94 -23.91
C VAL A 134 24.07 -11.67 -22.80
N ALA A 135 25.34 -11.97 -23.02
CA ALA A 135 26.41 -11.64 -22.08
C ALA A 135 26.41 -10.13 -21.80
N ASP A 136 26.79 -9.73 -20.59
CA ASP A 136 26.86 -8.34 -20.10
C ASP A 136 25.48 -7.69 -19.82
N ALA A 137 24.39 -8.44 -19.98
CA ALA A 137 23.06 -7.99 -19.58
C ALA A 137 22.79 -8.32 -18.10
N ASP A 138 23.49 -7.65 -17.19
CA ASP A 138 23.39 -7.82 -15.73
C ASP A 138 23.51 -6.48 -14.98
N ILE A 139 23.83 -6.51 -13.68
CA ILE A 139 23.95 -5.31 -12.82
C ILE A 139 25.41 -4.94 -12.47
N ASP A 140 26.38 -5.62 -13.08
CA ASP A 140 27.82 -5.45 -12.89
C ASP A 140 28.25 -5.55 -11.41
N ALA A 141 27.71 -6.54 -10.68
CA ALA A 141 27.93 -6.64 -9.24
C ALA A 141 29.41 -6.86 -8.86
N PRO A 142 30.19 -7.76 -9.52
CA PRO A 142 31.61 -7.94 -9.22
C PRO A 142 32.43 -6.67 -9.42
N GLU A 143 32.20 -5.95 -10.53
CA GLU A 143 32.86 -4.69 -10.85
C GLU A 143 32.54 -3.62 -9.81
N ALA A 144 31.29 -3.57 -9.34
CA ALA A 144 30.89 -2.69 -8.25
C ALA A 144 31.57 -3.06 -6.91
N TRP A 145 31.72 -4.35 -6.62
CA TRP A 145 32.37 -4.84 -5.40
C TRP A 145 33.87 -4.60 -5.37
N ASP A 146 34.54 -4.58 -6.52
CA ASP A 146 35.94 -4.12 -6.63
C ASP A 146 36.10 -2.65 -6.22
N LEU A 147 35.04 -1.84 -6.35
CA LEU A 147 35.01 -0.46 -5.87
C LEU A 147 34.59 -0.37 -4.39
N GLN A 148 33.52 -1.07 -4.01
CA GLN A 148 33.00 -1.10 -2.64
C GLN A 148 32.01 -2.26 -2.43
N THR A 149 32.17 -3.01 -1.35
CA THR A 149 31.26 -4.12 -0.95
C THR A 149 30.23 -3.72 0.10
N GLY A 150 30.26 -2.48 0.59
CA GLY A 150 29.33 -1.95 1.57
C GLY A 150 29.92 -0.80 2.37
N GLY A 151 29.61 -0.72 3.66
CA GLY A 151 30.13 0.31 4.57
C GLY A 151 29.27 0.42 5.80
N ASP A 152 29.35 1.56 6.50
CA ASP A 152 28.53 1.86 7.67
C ASP A 152 27.09 2.25 7.27
N VAL A 153 26.41 1.37 6.54
CA VAL A 153 25.04 1.53 6.07
C VAL A 153 24.19 0.40 6.64
N ILE A 154 23.07 0.77 7.25
CA ILE A 154 22.09 -0.19 7.76
C ILE A 154 20.94 -0.29 6.76
N ILE A 155 20.69 -1.50 6.26
CA ILE A 155 19.60 -1.80 5.33
C ILE A 155 18.45 -2.46 6.11
N ALA A 156 17.29 -1.82 6.14
CA ALA A 156 16.09 -2.38 6.76
C ALA A 156 15.27 -3.16 5.73
N VAL A 157 15.16 -4.48 5.93
CA VAL A 157 14.30 -5.37 5.11
C VAL A 157 13.02 -5.64 5.88
N VAL A 158 11.88 -5.17 5.36
CA VAL A 158 10.56 -5.38 5.97
C VAL A 158 9.91 -6.60 5.32
N ASP A 159 10.20 -7.78 5.88
CA ASP A 159 9.70 -9.06 5.39
C ASP A 159 9.20 -9.93 6.56
N THR A 160 9.07 -11.22 6.32
CA THR A 160 8.66 -12.27 7.24
C THR A 160 9.69 -12.58 8.34
N GLY A 161 10.91 -12.07 8.21
CA GLY A 161 12.04 -12.31 9.11
C GLY A 161 13.27 -12.77 8.35
N VAL A 162 14.32 -13.16 9.09
CA VAL A 162 15.56 -13.71 8.53
C VAL A 162 16.07 -14.84 9.43
N ASP A 163 16.61 -15.90 8.84
CA ASP A 163 17.41 -16.86 9.58
C ASP A 163 18.77 -16.24 9.91
N TYR A 164 18.85 -15.63 11.09
CA TYR A 164 20.05 -14.94 11.54
C TYR A 164 21.21 -15.88 11.89
N ASN A 165 20.99 -17.21 11.92
CA ASN A 165 22.04 -18.21 12.13
C ASN A 165 22.59 -18.79 10.81
N HIS A 166 22.06 -18.39 9.66
CA HIS A 166 22.55 -18.86 8.37
C HIS A 166 24.01 -18.41 8.17
N SER A 167 24.89 -19.33 7.75
CA SER A 167 26.34 -19.06 7.63
C SER A 167 26.63 -17.81 6.78
N ASP A 168 25.91 -17.67 5.67
CA ASP A 168 26.15 -16.61 4.68
C ASP A 168 25.55 -15.26 5.07
N LEU A 169 24.67 -15.23 6.08
CA LEU A 169 24.00 -14.01 6.53
C LEU A 169 24.51 -13.53 7.89
N SER A 170 24.93 -14.47 8.76
CA SER A 170 25.25 -14.19 10.17
C SER A 170 26.28 -13.06 10.37
N GLY A 171 27.26 -12.94 9.47
CA GLY A 171 28.25 -11.85 9.48
C GLY A 171 27.70 -10.46 9.12
N ASN A 172 26.52 -10.40 8.50
CA ASN A 172 25.90 -9.17 7.99
C ASN A 172 24.60 -8.78 8.75
N ILE A 173 24.20 -9.54 9.78
CA ILE A 173 23.01 -9.20 10.58
C ILE A 173 23.34 -8.08 11.56
N TRP A 174 22.68 -6.93 11.36
CA TRP A 174 22.73 -5.83 12.31
C TRP A 174 21.89 -6.13 13.57
N ASN A 175 22.43 -5.82 14.75
CA ASN A 175 21.74 -5.98 16.03
C ASN A 175 21.19 -4.64 16.54
N ASN A 176 19.87 -4.56 16.70
CA ASN A 176 19.20 -3.40 17.28
C ASN A 176 19.15 -3.47 18.82
N GLY A 177 20.07 -2.82 19.50
CA GLY A 177 20.09 -2.79 20.98
C GLY A 177 18.85 -2.15 21.63
N ALA A 178 18.01 -1.44 20.89
CA ALA A 178 16.76 -0.85 21.40
C ALA A 178 15.56 -1.82 21.36
N GLU A 179 15.71 -3.01 20.78
CA GLU A 179 14.63 -4.01 20.67
C GLU A 179 14.61 -5.04 21.81
N ILE A 180 15.60 -5.05 22.70
CA ILE A 180 15.65 -5.97 23.85
C ILE A 180 14.72 -5.42 24.95
N PRO A 181 13.60 -6.08 25.25
CA PRO A 181 12.82 -5.74 26.44
C PRO A 181 13.64 -6.10 27.69
N ASN A 182 13.66 -5.21 28.68
CA ASN A 182 14.14 -5.57 30.03
C ASN A 182 13.30 -6.70 30.63
#